data_AF-A0A7S0ZA06-F1
#
_entry.id   AF-A0A7S0ZA06-F1
#
_cell.length_a   1.000
_cell.length_b   1.000
_cell.length_c   1.000
_cell.angle_alpha   90.00
_cell.angle_beta   90.00
_cell.angle_gamma   90.00
#
_symmetry.space_group_name_H-M   'P 1'
#
loop_
_entity.id
_entity.type
_entity.pdbx_description
1 polymer ?
#
loop_
_entity_poly.entity_id
_entity_poly.type
_entity_poly.pdbx_seq_one_letter_code
_entity_poly.pdbx_strand_id
1 'polypeptide(L)'
;GVNRTRKVDDSDDDSTIGEHMSDRDVECARNYMRTFTTKTLLPHIEQKLFTLSTQIFNTRKGLRNQFKSFWGRSAGATRREGEVDGYTHQSPESQIRLAGDLAFMCRDYDAAMGHYKLAHVDYKSQSAWRHLGSSYEAMAHVHMLSRANSPELKKDIDH
;
A
#
# COMPACT_ATOMS: atom_id res chain seq x y z
N GLY A 1 32.54 -38.89 -34.35
CA GLY A 1 31.49 -38.78 -33.32
C GLY A 1 30.42 -37.86 -33.84
N VAL A 2 29.23 -38.40 -34.13
CA VAL A 2 28.09 -37.68 -34.68
C VAL A 2 27.35 -37.01 -33.51
N ASN A 3 27.49 -35.69 -33.36
CA ASN A 3 26.67 -34.94 -32.39
C ASN A 3 25.39 -34.48 -33.07
N ARG A 4 24.35 -35.29 -32.83
CA ARG A 4 22.93 -35.05 -33.13
C ARG A 4 22.44 -33.88 -32.28
N THR A 5 22.28 -32.71 -32.87
CA THR A 5 21.52 -31.60 -32.26
C THR A 5 20.06 -32.02 -32.17
N ARG A 6 19.58 -32.28 -30.94
CA ARG A 6 18.15 -32.37 -30.63
C ARG A 6 17.52 -31.05 -31.02
N LYS A 7 16.64 -31.10 -32.01
CA LYS A 7 15.62 -30.07 -32.21
C LYS A 7 14.68 -30.20 -31.02
N VAL A 8 14.72 -29.24 -30.11
CA VAL A 8 13.71 -29.10 -29.07
C VAL A 8 12.52 -28.45 -29.79
N ASP A 9 11.46 -29.22 -30.00
CA ASP A 9 10.16 -28.67 -30.40
C ASP A 9 9.61 -27.97 -29.16
N ASP A 10 9.91 -26.68 -29.01
CA ASP A 10 9.15 -25.76 -28.15
C ASP A 10 7.85 -25.44 -28.88
N SER A 11 6.89 -26.35 -28.82
CA SER A 11 5.50 -26.02 -29.03
C SER A 11 5.03 -25.28 -27.78
N ASP A 12 5.19 -23.95 -27.79
CA ASP A 12 4.49 -23.04 -26.89
C ASP A 12 2.98 -23.26 -27.10
N ASP A 13 2.40 -24.12 -26.28
CA ASP A 13 0.96 -24.24 -26.10
C ASP A 13 0.51 -22.96 -25.37
N ASP A 14 0.40 -21.88 -26.13
CA ASP A 14 -0.19 -20.60 -25.73
C ASP A 14 -1.71 -20.80 -25.58
N SER A 15 -2.07 -21.67 -24.65
CA SER A 15 -3.41 -21.86 -24.14
C SER A 15 -3.89 -20.52 -23.64
N THR A 16 -4.68 -19.84 -24.49
CA THR A 16 -5.18 -18.51 -24.20
C THR A 16 -5.98 -18.58 -22.90
N ILE A 17 -5.58 -17.83 -21.87
CA ILE A 17 -6.28 -17.83 -20.58
C ILE A 17 -7.76 -17.53 -20.83
N GLY A 18 -8.63 -18.51 -20.58
CA GLY A 18 -10.07 -18.39 -20.78
C GLY A 18 -10.63 -18.96 -22.09
N GLU A 19 -9.85 -19.67 -22.89
CA GLU A 19 -10.26 -20.28 -24.17
C GLU A 19 -11.47 -21.25 -24.05
N HIS A 20 -11.75 -21.75 -22.85
CA HIS A 20 -12.91 -22.60 -22.56
C HIS A 20 -14.00 -21.91 -21.72
N MET A 21 -13.88 -20.61 -21.46
CA MET A 21 -14.93 -19.86 -20.76
C MET A 21 -16.04 -19.52 -21.76
N SER A 22 -17.28 -19.88 -21.42
CA SER A 22 -18.42 -19.38 -22.18
C SER A 22 -18.59 -17.87 -21.94
N ASP A 23 -19.23 -17.16 -22.87
CA ASP A 23 -19.57 -15.74 -22.69
C ASP A 23 -20.35 -15.50 -21.38
N ARG A 24 -21.17 -16.48 -20.99
CA ARG A 24 -21.92 -16.46 -19.73
C ARG A 24 -20.99 -16.50 -18.51
N ASP A 25 -19.93 -17.31 -18.53
CA ASP A 25 -18.99 -17.40 -17.41
C ASP A 25 -18.18 -16.10 -17.28
N VAL A 26 -17.81 -15.49 -18.39
CA VAL A 26 -17.15 -14.18 -18.43
C VAL A 26 -18.06 -13.10 -17.83
N GLU A 27 -19.34 -13.09 -18.18
CA GLU A 27 -20.30 -12.15 -17.62
C GLU A 27 -20.55 -12.38 -16.12
N CYS A 28 -20.70 -13.64 -15.70
CA CYS A 28 -20.81 -14.00 -14.28
C CYS A 28 -19.59 -13.53 -13.48
N ALA A 29 -18.37 -13.77 -13.98
CA ALA A 29 -17.14 -13.32 -13.35
C ALA A 29 -17.09 -11.78 -13.23
N ARG A 30 -17.47 -11.06 -14.29
CA ARG A 30 -17.54 -9.60 -14.30
C ARG A 30 -18.53 -9.06 -13.26
N ASN A 31 -19.73 -9.65 -13.20
CA ASN A 31 -20.77 -9.25 -12.24
C ASN A 31 -20.37 -9.60 -10.80
N TYR A 32 -19.73 -10.74 -10.60
CA TYR A 32 -19.18 -11.11 -9.29
C TYR A 32 -18.10 -10.12 -8.84
N MET A 33 -17.09 -9.82 -9.67
CA MET A 33 -16.03 -8.87 -9.33
C MET A 33 -16.59 -7.48 -9.01
N ARG A 34 -17.57 -7.00 -9.78
CA ARG A 34 -18.25 -5.73 -9.51
C ARG A 34 -18.96 -5.74 -8.16
N THR A 35 -19.70 -6.81 -7.88
CA THR A 35 -20.47 -6.96 -6.64
C THR A 35 -19.54 -7.09 -5.44
N PHE A 36 -18.54 -7.98 -5.51
CA PHE A 36 -17.54 -8.17 -4.47
C PHE A 36 -16.80 -6.87 -4.15
N THR A 37 -16.32 -6.16 -5.17
CA THR A 37 -15.57 -4.91 -4.97
C THR A 37 -16.42 -3.85 -4.29
N THR A 38 -17.66 -3.66 -4.75
CA THR A 38 -18.53 -2.56 -4.27
C THR A 38 -19.29 -2.88 -2.99
N LYS A 39 -19.63 -4.15 -2.74
CA LYS A 39 -20.46 -4.56 -1.60
C LYS A 39 -19.66 -5.17 -0.45
N THR A 40 -18.40 -5.55 -0.68
CA THR A 40 -17.60 -6.25 0.33
C THR A 40 -16.24 -5.58 0.51
N LEU A 41 -15.43 -5.51 -0.54
CA LEU A 41 -14.04 -5.06 -0.42
C LEU A 41 -13.95 -3.59 -0.02
N LEU A 42 -14.62 -2.70 -0.76
CA LEU A 42 -14.58 -1.27 -0.49
C LEU A 42 -15.12 -0.92 0.91
N PRO A 43 -16.31 -1.40 1.34
CA PRO A 43 -16.79 -1.16 2.71
C PRO A 43 -15.82 -1.64 3.80
N HIS A 44 -15.15 -2.78 3.57
CA HIS A 44 -14.18 -3.30 4.54
C HIS A 44 -12.91 -2.45 4.62
N ILE A 45 -12.40 -1.98 3.47
CA ILE A 45 -11.27 -1.04 3.41
C ILE A 45 -11.62 0.25 4.15
N GLU A 46 -12.78 0.84 3.88
CA GLU A 46 -13.26 2.08 4.52
C GLU A 46 -13.37 1.91 6.04
N GLN A 47 -13.98 0.81 6.51
CA GLN A 47 -14.10 0.53 7.93
C GLN A 47 -12.74 0.37 8.61
N LYS A 48 -11.80 -0.33 7.96
CA LYS A 48 -10.44 -0.53 8.48
C LYS A 48 -9.68 0.79 8.53
N LEU A 49 -9.77 1.60 7.47
CA LEU A 49 -9.19 2.95 7.42
C LEU A 49 -9.73 3.82 8.55
N PHE A 50 -11.06 3.87 8.72
CA PHE A 50 -11.70 4.63 9.79
C PHE A 50 -11.20 4.21 11.18
N THR A 51 -11.07 2.91 11.41
CA THR A 51 -10.59 2.34 12.67
C THR A 51 -9.15 2.77 12.95
N LEU A 52 -8.24 2.62 11.98
CA LEU A 52 -6.85 2.99 12.10
C LEU A 52 -6.67 4.50 12.29
N SER A 53 -7.34 5.32 11.48
CA SER A 53 -7.27 6.77 11.58
C SER A 53 -7.80 7.27 12.93
N THR A 54 -8.86 6.66 13.45
CA THR A 54 -9.38 6.96 14.79
C THR A 54 -8.38 6.61 15.89
N GLN A 55 -7.73 5.44 15.81
CA GLN A 55 -6.69 5.04 16.75
C GLN A 55 -5.54 6.06 16.74
N ILE A 56 -4.99 6.38 15.57
CA ILE A 56 -3.88 7.34 15.39
C ILE A 56 -4.24 8.72 15.96
N PHE A 57 -5.45 9.19 15.73
CA PHE A 57 -5.91 10.49 16.20
C PHE A 57 -6.19 10.52 17.71
N ASN A 58 -6.79 9.47 18.27
CA ASN A 58 -7.06 9.37 19.69
C ASN A 58 -5.77 9.33 20.52
N THR A 59 -4.72 8.68 20.02
CA THR A 59 -3.40 8.74 20.65
C THR A 59 -2.87 10.20 20.69
N ARG A 60 -3.20 11.03 19.69
CA ARG A 60 -2.75 12.43 19.60
C ARG A 60 -3.49 13.38 20.54
N LYS A 61 -4.80 13.19 20.75
CA LYS A 61 -5.62 14.09 21.57
C LYS A 61 -5.52 13.83 23.08
N GLY A 62 -5.43 12.57 23.51
CA GLY A 62 -5.58 12.23 24.94
C GLY A 62 -4.28 12.01 25.71
N LEU A 63 -3.16 11.76 25.02
CA LEU A 63 -1.96 11.19 25.64
C LEU A 63 -0.66 11.83 25.15
N ARG A 64 -0.66 13.16 24.96
CA ARG A 64 0.52 13.92 24.50
C ARG A 64 1.80 13.63 25.32
N ASN A 65 1.66 13.22 26.59
CA ASN A 65 2.77 12.78 27.44
C ASN A 65 3.14 11.29 27.30
N GLN A 66 2.20 10.40 26.96
CA GLN A 66 2.56 9.00 26.66
C GLN A 66 3.27 8.90 25.33
N PHE A 67 2.97 9.79 24.39
CA PHE A 67 3.74 9.86 23.16
C PHE A 67 5.21 10.16 23.45
N LYS A 68 5.58 11.13 24.30
CA LYS A 68 7.01 11.32 24.66
C LYS A 68 7.65 10.08 25.30
N SER A 69 6.90 9.34 26.11
CA SER A 69 7.34 8.07 26.72
C SER A 69 7.46 6.94 25.68
N PHE A 70 6.58 6.89 24.68
CA PHE A 70 6.59 5.91 23.58
C PHE A 70 7.65 6.23 22.52
N TRP A 71 7.77 7.50 22.12
CA TRP A 71 8.76 8.04 21.17
C TRP A 71 10.20 7.97 21.70
N GLY A 72 10.39 7.91 23.02
CA GLY A 72 11.70 7.77 23.66
C GLY A 72 12.07 6.34 24.06
N ARG A 73 11.11 5.39 24.10
CA ARG A 73 11.37 4.01 24.54
C ARG A 73 11.78 3.05 23.42
N SER A 74 11.54 3.38 22.15
CA SER A 74 12.20 2.67 21.02
C SER A 74 13.66 3.11 20.80
N ALA A 75 14.11 4.21 21.43
CA ALA A 75 15.52 4.60 21.40
C ALA A 75 16.42 3.75 22.33
N GLY A 76 15.82 2.90 23.18
CA GLY A 76 16.53 2.16 24.23
C GLY A 76 16.44 0.64 24.16
N ALA A 77 15.72 0.06 23.19
CA ALA A 77 15.93 -1.34 22.86
C ALA A 77 17.22 -1.40 22.04
N THR A 78 18.33 -1.71 22.72
CA THR A 78 19.62 -2.05 22.12
C THR A 78 19.39 -2.81 20.82
N ARG A 79 19.51 -2.12 19.69
CA ARG A 79 19.52 -2.72 18.36
C ARG A 79 20.68 -3.69 18.37
N ARG A 80 20.38 -4.99 18.49
CA ARG A 80 21.40 -6.00 18.29
C ARG A 80 21.88 -5.84 16.86
N GLU A 81 23.18 -5.64 16.71
CA GLU A 81 23.85 -5.58 15.41
C GLU A 81 23.47 -6.87 14.66
N GLY A 82 22.58 -6.75 13.66
CA GLY A 82 22.04 -7.90 12.91
C GLY A 82 20.51 -8.07 12.91
N GLU A 83 19.73 -7.33 13.71
CA GLU A 83 18.26 -7.38 13.63
C GLU A 83 17.75 -6.49 12.49
N VAL A 84 17.34 -7.13 11.39
CA VAL A 84 17.07 -6.48 10.09
C VAL A 84 15.79 -5.67 10.08
N ASP A 85 14.84 -5.91 10.99
CA ASP A 85 13.58 -5.16 10.98
C ASP A 85 12.87 -5.08 12.35
N GLY A 86 13.02 -3.95 13.05
CA GLY A 86 12.28 -3.66 14.28
C GLY A 86 10.81 -3.27 14.04
N TYR A 87 10.38 -3.15 12.78
CA TYR A 87 9.01 -2.79 12.41
C TYR A 87 8.20 -4.02 12.08
N THR A 88 7.70 -4.68 13.12
CA THR A 88 6.68 -5.72 12.91
C THR A 88 5.43 -5.11 12.27
N HIS A 89 4.61 -5.96 11.62
CA HIS A 89 3.34 -5.53 11.03
C HIS A 89 2.41 -4.83 12.04
N GLN A 90 2.54 -5.14 13.33
CA GLN A 90 1.72 -4.57 14.40
C GLN A 90 2.32 -3.29 15.02
N SER A 91 3.51 -2.87 14.58
CA SER A 91 4.11 -1.63 15.08
C SER A 91 3.23 -0.43 14.73
N PRO A 92 3.17 0.60 15.59
CA PRO A 92 2.39 1.82 15.32
C PRO A 92 2.73 2.45 13.97
N GLU A 93 4.01 2.47 13.60
CA GLU A 93 4.49 3.03 12.34
C GLU A 93 3.98 2.23 11.13
N SER A 94 4.00 0.89 11.22
CA SER A 94 3.39 0.01 10.21
C SER A 94 1.87 0.19 10.11
N GLN A 95 1.18 0.41 11.24
CA GLN A 95 -0.27 0.70 11.24
C GLN A 95 -0.59 2.06 10.63
N ILE A 96 0.23 3.09 10.89
CA ILE A 96 0.13 4.41 10.24
C ILE A 96 0.39 4.28 8.74
N ARG A 97 1.39 3.50 8.35
CA ARG A 97 1.69 3.25 6.94
C ARG A 97 0.52 2.57 6.23
N LEU A 98 -0.05 1.53 6.85
CA LEU A 98 -1.23 0.84 6.34
C LEU A 98 -2.43 1.79 6.20
N ALA A 99 -2.69 2.69 7.16
CA ALA A 99 -3.73 3.69 7.03
C ALA A 99 -3.51 4.60 5.80
N GLY A 100 -2.26 4.99 5.54
CA GLY A 100 -1.90 5.73 4.33
C GLY A 100 -2.18 4.94 3.05
N ASP A 101 -1.81 3.67 2.99
CA ASP A 101 -2.04 2.80 1.83
C ASP A 101 -3.53 2.54 1.57
N LEU A 102 -4.34 2.36 2.63
CA LEU A 102 -5.79 2.24 2.50
C LEU A 102 -6.44 3.54 1.98
N ALA A 103 -6.02 4.70 2.51
CA ALA A 103 -6.49 6.00 2.03
C ALA A 103 -6.11 6.24 0.56
N PHE A 104 -4.90 5.83 0.16
CA PHE A 104 -4.44 5.89 -1.22
C PHE A 104 -5.31 5.01 -2.15
N MET A 105 -5.68 3.80 -1.74
CA MET A 105 -6.61 2.95 -2.49
C MET A 105 -8.00 3.59 -2.66
N CYS A 106 -8.47 4.32 -1.64
CA CYS A 106 -9.71 5.10 -1.69
C CYS A 106 -9.59 6.41 -2.49
N ARG A 107 -8.42 6.70 -3.08
CA ARG A 107 -8.08 7.97 -3.77
C ARG A 107 -8.19 9.22 -2.89
N ASP A 108 -8.18 9.06 -1.57
CA ASP A 108 -8.03 10.17 -0.62
C ASP A 108 -6.54 10.47 -0.45
N TYR A 109 -5.99 11.15 -1.45
CA TYR A 109 -4.57 11.45 -1.55
C TYR A 109 -4.09 12.42 -0.46
N ASP A 110 -4.96 13.29 0.03
CA ASP A 110 -4.63 14.24 1.10
C ASP A 110 -4.47 13.53 2.45
N ALA A 111 -5.42 12.63 2.78
CA ALA A 111 -5.28 11.78 3.97
C ALA A 111 -4.07 10.86 3.86
N ALA A 112 -3.86 10.22 2.70
CA ALA A 112 -2.71 9.34 2.47
C ALA A 112 -1.37 10.07 2.69
N MET A 113 -1.22 11.27 2.12
CA MET A 113 -0.03 12.11 2.32
C MET A 113 0.21 12.43 3.80
N GLY A 114 -0.86 12.73 4.54
CA GLY A 114 -0.79 13.00 5.99
C GLY A 114 -0.26 11.81 6.79
N HIS A 115 -0.74 10.60 6.50
CA HIS A 115 -0.28 9.38 7.15
C HIS A 115 1.17 9.04 6.79
N TYR A 116 1.57 9.14 5.53
CA TYR A 116 2.95 8.88 5.12
C TYR A 116 3.95 9.85 5.74
N LYS A 117 3.63 11.15 5.81
CA LYS A 117 4.47 12.14 6.49
C LYS A 117 4.65 11.82 7.98
N LEU A 118 3.61 11.29 8.62
CA LEU A 118 3.70 10.89 10.02
C LEU A 118 4.69 9.74 10.21
N ALA A 119 4.51 8.63 9.47
CA ALA A 119 5.44 7.50 9.54
C ALA A 119 6.88 7.89 9.10
N HIS A 120 7.01 8.79 8.12
CA HIS A 120 8.29 9.29 7.62
C HIS A 120 9.16 9.93 8.71
N VAL A 121 8.55 10.79 9.53
CA VAL A 121 9.26 11.46 10.63
C VAL A 121 9.81 10.43 11.61
N ASP A 122 9.06 9.37 11.86
CA ASP A 122 9.44 8.31 12.80
C ASP A 122 10.60 7.49 12.26
N TYR A 123 10.52 7.04 11.00
CA TYR A 123 11.61 6.32 10.35
C TYR A 123 12.89 7.14 10.31
N LYS A 124 12.78 8.45 10.07
CA LYS A 124 13.92 9.37 10.08
C LYS A 124 14.53 9.48 11.47
N SER A 125 13.71 9.57 12.51
CA SER A 125 14.17 9.66 13.91
C SER A 125 14.88 8.40 14.39
N GLN A 126 14.46 7.23 13.91
CA GLN A 126 14.99 5.92 14.31
C GLN A 126 16.11 5.42 13.38
N SER A 127 16.56 6.23 12.42
CA SER A 127 17.54 5.83 11.39
C SER A 127 17.16 4.54 10.64
N ALA A 128 15.85 4.35 10.43
CA ALA A 128 15.27 3.20 9.77
C ALA A 128 15.32 3.36 8.24
N TRP A 129 16.51 3.34 7.66
CA TRP A 129 16.77 3.77 6.28
C TRP A 129 15.91 3.07 5.21
N ARG A 130 15.64 1.76 5.38
CA ARG A 130 14.82 0.99 4.44
C ARG A 130 13.37 1.51 4.40
N HIS A 131 12.76 1.67 5.57
CA HIS A 131 11.41 2.20 5.71
C HIS A 131 11.32 3.68 5.33
N LEU A 132 12.38 4.44 5.64
CA LEU A 132 12.50 5.82 5.21
C LEU A 132 12.49 5.94 3.68
N GLY A 133 13.27 5.12 2.97
CA GLY A 133 13.26 5.06 1.50
C GLY A 133 11.86 4.75 0.96
N SER A 134 11.22 3.70 1.48
CA SER A 134 9.85 3.33 1.10
C SER A 134 8.83 4.45 1.35
N SER A 135 9.01 5.25 2.40
CA SER A 135 8.11 6.38 2.68
C SER A 135 8.23 7.50 1.65
N TYR A 136 9.43 7.75 1.13
CA TYR A 136 9.64 8.71 0.04
C TYR A 136 8.96 8.26 -1.24
N GLU A 137 9.09 6.98 -1.59
CA GLU A 137 8.44 6.40 -2.78
C GLU A 137 6.91 6.55 -2.70
N ALA A 138 6.30 6.20 -1.57
CA ALA A 138 4.86 6.35 -1.38
C ALA A 138 4.38 7.81 -1.47
N MET A 139 5.11 8.75 -0.86
CA MET A 139 4.80 10.18 -0.98
C MET A 139 4.92 10.67 -2.43
N ALA A 140 5.91 10.17 -3.19
CA ALA A 140 6.06 10.50 -4.61
C ALA A 140 4.87 9.98 -5.44
N HIS A 141 4.41 8.75 -5.19
CA HIS A 141 3.22 8.20 -5.85
C HIS A 141 1.96 9.03 -5.57
N VAL A 142 1.77 9.49 -4.33
CA VAL A 142 0.66 10.38 -3.98
C VAL A 142 0.74 11.70 -4.75
N HIS A 143 1.92 12.32 -4.82
CA HIS A 143 2.10 13.57 -5.57
C HIS A 143 1.80 13.39 -7.07
N MET A 144 2.26 12.29 -7.66
CA MET A 144 1.99 11.99 -9.07
C MET A 144 0.49 11.81 -9.34
N LEU A 145 -0.21 11.04 -8.51
CA LEU A 145 -1.62 10.73 -8.74
C LEU A 145 -2.57 11.85 -8.31
N SER A 146 -2.21 12.64 -7.29
CA SER A 146 -2.96 13.85 -6.91
C SER A 146 -2.96 14.89 -8.06
N ARG A 147 -1.83 15.04 -8.75
CA ARG A 147 -1.73 15.89 -9.95
C ARG A 147 -2.53 15.34 -11.13
N ALA A 148 -2.50 14.03 -11.37
CA ALA A 148 -3.32 13.40 -12.41
C ALA A 148 -4.83 13.55 -12.15
N ASN A 149 -5.23 13.68 -10.88
CA ASN A 149 -6.62 13.89 -10.49
C ASN A 149 -7.05 15.38 -10.52
N SER A 150 -6.13 16.29 -10.90
CA SER A 150 -6.44 17.72 -11.01
C SER A 150 -7.25 17.99 -12.29
N PRO A 151 -8.33 18.81 -12.21
CA PRO A 151 -9.23 19.07 -13.34
C PRO A 151 -8.56 19.82 -14.50
N GLU A 152 -7.40 20.43 -14.28
CA GLU A 152 -6.61 21.13 -15.30
C GLU A 152 -6.06 20.16 -16.36
N LEU A 153 -5.61 18.97 -15.97
CA LEU A 153 -5.04 17.98 -16.89
C LEU A 153 -6.09 17.25 -17.73
N LYS A 154 -7.35 17.17 -17.26
CA LYS A 154 -8.46 16.58 -18.01
C LYS A 154 -8.82 17.40 -19.25
N LYS A 155 -8.62 18.72 -19.20
CA LYS A 155 -8.89 19.61 -20.33
C LYS A 155 -7.92 19.36 -21.50
N ASP A 156 -6.67 19.03 -21.19
CA ASP A 156 -5.63 18.79 -22.19
C ASP A 156 -5.74 17.42 -22.90
N ILE A 157 -6.58 16.52 -22.41
CA ILE A 157 -6.79 15.17 -22.98
C ILE A 157 -8.02 15.13 -23.89
N ASP A 158 -8.98 16.05 -23.70
CA ASP A 158 -10.24 16.12 -24.46
C ASP A 158 -10.18 17.09 -25.66
N HIS A 159 -9.03 17.18 -26.35
CA HIS A 159 -8.85 18.02 -27.55
C HIS A 159 -8.40 17.20 -28.77
#